data_AF-A0AA43P557-F1
#
_entry.id   AF-A0AA43P557-F1
#
_cell.length_a   1.000
_cell.length_b   1.000
_cell.length_c   1.000
_cell.angle_alpha   90.00
_cell.angle_beta   90.00
_cell.angle_gamma   90.00
#
_symmetry.space_group_name_H-M   'P 1'
#
loop_
_entity.id
_entity.type
_entity.pdbx_description
1 polymer ?
#
loop_
_entity_poly.entity_id
_entity_poly.type
_entity_poly.pdbx_seq_one_letter_code
_entity_poly.pdbx_strand_id
1 'polypeptide(L)'
;MSDTRVEQDVLDLGSTGMELDVRRVNLLDDIEARDPNSMEIWYGHSILTATLFPPAQPSDDVDFVSKTNGRLEYMLEAGVTGDGDDRKRRFPFGKYPRLLMAWMAKQIRAAKGHRTRNVDPETKTITIPSIYQLCEEMGLPHGGRTAKSVQEQLELLLACRISIRASGTGKGLNVRDTAYLPIVQAVRIINDEKNVGYSGATFRLTDEVYERLSRESAPFDTRVSTYLLKGRSVMPYDIYIWLTGSMKNLRHDLPVSWDWLYERFGDQIAVKKSFRRMFRQSLEKVKKVYPGLNVECPTYEDYIILHPSPTSVPTRAVHDAEAAASDGVFDVAMRSLTSVQRNGVRKAITE
;
A
#
# COMPACT_ATOMS: atom_id res chain seq x y z
N MET A 1 33.95 -28.29 22.46
CA MET A 1 33.42 -26.90 22.49
C MET A 1 32.80 -26.46 21.16
N SER A 2 32.88 -27.25 20.07
CA SER A 2 32.25 -26.95 18.77
C SER A 2 30.82 -27.47 18.66
N ASP A 3 30.48 -28.64 19.22
CA ASP A 3 29.15 -29.25 19.03
C ASP A 3 28.01 -28.53 19.77
N THR A 4 28.28 -28.00 20.96
CA THR A 4 27.26 -27.34 21.79
C THR A 4 26.77 -26.02 21.18
N ARG A 5 27.58 -25.38 20.33
CA ARG A 5 27.23 -24.12 19.65
C ARG A 5 26.33 -24.35 18.44
N VAL A 6 26.55 -25.46 17.72
CA VAL A 6 25.71 -25.84 16.57
C VAL A 6 24.33 -26.31 17.03
N GLU A 7 24.23 -27.04 18.15
CA GLU A 7 22.93 -27.43 18.73
C GLU A 7 22.12 -26.22 19.23
N GLN A 8 22.77 -25.22 19.85
CA GLN A 8 22.10 -23.99 20.28
C GLN A 8 21.59 -23.15 19.09
N ASP A 9 22.37 -23.01 18.02
CA ASP A 9 21.93 -22.28 16.81
C ASP A 9 20.74 -22.98 16.12
N VAL A 10 20.70 -24.32 16.12
CA VAL A 10 19.56 -25.09 15.56
C VAL A 10 18.32 -24.97 16.43
N LEU A 11 18.47 -24.94 17.76
CA LEU A 11 17.38 -24.74 18.70
C LEU A 11 16.81 -23.32 18.64
N ASP A 12 17.66 -22.29 18.46
CA ASP A 12 17.23 -20.90 18.31
C ASP A 12 16.55 -20.62 16.96
N LEU A 13 16.98 -21.30 15.89
CA LEU A 13 16.27 -21.27 14.60
C LEU A 13 14.90 -21.96 14.70
N GLY A 14 14.80 -23.06 15.47
CA GLY A 14 13.56 -23.77 15.74
C GLY A 14 12.58 -22.96 16.60
N SER A 15 13.06 -22.29 17.65
CA SER A 15 12.24 -21.45 18.54
C SER A 15 11.74 -20.20 17.83
N THR A 16 12.58 -19.54 17.02
CA THR A 16 12.19 -18.39 16.20
C THR A 16 11.16 -18.80 15.13
N GLY A 17 11.32 -19.98 14.51
CA GLY A 17 10.34 -20.52 13.56
C GLY A 17 8.97 -20.77 14.21
N MET A 18 8.98 -21.37 15.40
CA MET A 18 7.76 -21.69 16.17
C MET A 18 7.06 -20.42 16.69
N GLU A 19 7.80 -19.42 17.18
CA GLU A 19 7.24 -18.14 17.62
C GLU A 19 6.64 -17.35 16.44
N LEU A 20 7.29 -17.39 15.26
CA LEU A 20 6.79 -16.78 14.04
C LEU A 20 5.53 -17.45 13.49
N ASP A 21 5.34 -18.75 13.75
CA ASP A 21 4.14 -19.50 13.39
C ASP A 21 3.01 -19.30 14.41
N VAL A 22 3.29 -19.24 15.70
CA VAL A 22 2.29 -18.86 16.73
C VAL A 22 1.76 -17.43 16.48
N ARG A 23 2.64 -16.47 16.17
CA ARG A 23 2.20 -15.11 15.78
C ARG A 23 1.38 -15.08 14.48
N ARG A 24 1.53 -16.08 13.58
CA ARG A 24 0.71 -16.20 12.36
C ARG A 24 -0.67 -16.75 12.65
N VAL A 25 -0.74 -17.80 13.47
CA VAL A 25 -2.00 -18.42 13.89
C VAL A 25 -2.84 -17.37 14.63
N ASN A 26 -2.25 -16.67 15.61
CA ASN A 26 -2.93 -15.61 16.34
C ASN A 26 -3.47 -14.47 15.45
N LEU A 27 -2.78 -14.15 14.35
CA LEU A 27 -3.23 -13.11 13.41
C LEU A 27 -4.37 -13.59 12.51
N LEU A 28 -4.33 -14.83 12.04
CA LEU A 28 -5.43 -15.42 11.27
C LEU A 28 -6.68 -15.58 12.14
N ASP A 29 -6.51 -16.08 13.36
CA ASP A 29 -7.60 -16.23 14.33
C ASP A 29 -8.22 -14.87 14.65
N ASP A 30 -7.43 -13.80 14.80
CA ASP A 30 -7.95 -12.43 15.01
C ASP A 30 -8.70 -11.89 13.77
N ILE A 31 -8.21 -12.15 12.56
CA ILE A 31 -8.89 -11.78 11.31
C ILE A 31 -10.24 -12.50 11.19
N GLU A 32 -10.31 -13.77 11.58
CA GLU A 32 -11.54 -14.57 11.52
C GLU A 32 -12.52 -14.22 12.65
N ALA A 33 -12.03 -13.93 13.85
CA ALA A 33 -12.86 -13.72 15.03
C ALA A 33 -13.61 -12.38 15.04
N ARG A 34 -13.14 -11.36 14.30
CA ARG A 34 -13.75 -10.02 14.32
C ARG A 34 -13.52 -9.20 13.05
N ASP A 35 -14.47 -8.32 12.77
CA ASP A 35 -14.32 -7.25 11.79
C ASP A 35 -13.18 -6.27 12.19
N PRO A 36 -12.51 -5.65 11.20
CA PRO A 36 -11.53 -4.61 11.46
C PRO A 36 -12.18 -3.37 12.07
N ASN A 37 -11.46 -2.71 12.98
CA ASN A 37 -11.86 -1.41 13.49
C ASN A 37 -11.46 -0.28 12.53
N SER A 38 -11.88 0.96 12.83
CA SER A 38 -11.64 2.13 11.98
C SER A 38 -10.16 2.42 11.70
N MET A 39 -9.27 2.10 12.64
CA MET A 39 -7.83 2.30 12.49
C MET A 39 -7.17 1.22 11.62
N GLU A 40 -7.79 0.05 11.53
CA GLU A 40 -7.33 -1.10 10.75
C GLU A 40 -7.84 -1.09 9.31
N ILE A 41 -8.80 -0.22 8.97
CA ILE A 41 -9.33 -0.08 7.60
C ILE A 41 -8.50 0.94 6.82
N TRP A 42 -7.81 0.46 5.80
CA TRP A 42 -6.99 1.26 4.89
C TRP A 42 -7.55 1.17 3.47
N TYR A 43 -7.06 2.02 2.57
CA TYR A 43 -7.61 2.11 1.21
C TYR A 43 -6.53 1.78 0.19
N GLY A 44 -6.74 0.68 -0.51
CA GLY A 44 -5.95 0.30 -1.66
C GLY A 44 -6.39 1.06 -2.90
N HIS A 45 -5.45 1.24 -3.83
CA HIS A 45 -5.66 1.95 -5.08
C HIS A 45 -5.69 0.97 -6.26
N SER A 46 -6.72 1.07 -7.11
CA SER A 46 -6.93 0.16 -8.24
C SER A 46 -6.01 0.50 -9.41
N ILE A 47 -5.28 -0.50 -9.93
CA ILE A 47 -4.38 -0.52 -11.11
C ILE A 47 -3.21 0.49 -11.09
N LEU A 48 -3.45 1.74 -10.71
CA LEU A 48 -2.47 2.83 -10.71
C LEU A 48 -1.30 2.64 -9.74
N THR A 49 -1.41 1.77 -8.73
CA THR A 49 -0.34 1.59 -7.72
C THR A 49 -0.08 0.14 -7.32
N ALA A 50 -1.10 -0.69 -7.12
CA ALA A 50 -0.88 -2.06 -6.63
C ALA A 50 -0.07 -2.91 -7.62
N THR A 51 -0.34 -2.80 -8.92
CA THR A 51 0.33 -3.57 -9.97
C THR A 51 1.36 -2.79 -10.78
N LEU A 52 1.39 -1.45 -10.66
CA LEU A 52 2.34 -0.63 -11.41
C LEU A 52 3.74 -0.66 -10.77
N PHE A 53 3.83 -0.74 -9.44
CA PHE A 53 5.12 -0.87 -8.77
C PHE A 53 5.66 -2.29 -8.95
N PRO A 54 6.87 -2.48 -9.50
CA PRO A 54 7.43 -3.80 -9.70
C PRO A 54 7.61 -4.54 -8.36
N PRO A 55 7.53 -5.88 -8.35
CA PRO A 55 7.67 -6.68 -7.13
C PRO A 55 9.08 -6.63 -6.53
N ALA A 56 10.11 -6.48 -7.39
CA ALA A 56 11.49 -6.24 -6.99
C ALA A 56 12.10 -5.13 -7.87
N GLN A 57 13.23 -4.58 -7.44
CA GLN A 57 13.98 -3.58 -8.20
C GLN A 57 14.30 -4.13 -9.61
N PRO A 58 13.83 -3.48 -10.69
CA PRO A 58 14.30 -3.76 -12.04
C PRO A 58 15.81 -3.52 -12.15
N SER A 59 16.45 -4.15 -13.14
CA SER A 59 17.87 -3.92 -13.42
C SER A 59 18.12 -2.47 -13.86
N ASP A 60 19.35 -2.02 -13.68
CA ASP A 60 19.74 -0.61 -13.88
C ASP A 60 19.59 -0.13 -15.34
N ASP A 61 19.50 -1.06 -16.30
CA ASP A 61 19.27 -0.80 -17.73
C ASP A 61 17.79 -0.60 -18.11
N VAL A 62 16.86 -0.76 -17.15
CA VAL A 62 15.42 -0.58 -17.39
C VAL A 62 15.05 0.89 -17.18
N ASP A 63 14.69 1.58 -18.27
CA ASP A 63 14.28 3.00 -18.21
C ASP A 63 12.86 3.21 -17.66
N PHE A 64 11.95 2.28 -17.97
CA PHE A 64 10.56 2.32 -17.54
C PHE A 64 9.97 0.92 -17.39
N VAL A 65 8.92 0.81 -16.58
CA VAL A 65 8.03 -0.35 -16.55
C VAL A 65 6.62 0.09 -16.95
N SER A 66 5.88 -0.74 -17.66
CA SER A 66 4.52 -0.39 -18.09
C SER A 66 3.51 -1.53 -17.93
N LYS A 67 2.24 -1.15 -17.83
CA LYS A 67 1.08 -2.02 -17.67
C LYS A 67 -0.03 -1.60 -18.62
N THR A 68 -0.54 -2.54 -19.40
CA THR A 68 -1.63 -2.29 -20.34
C THR A 68 -2.98 -2.64 -19.73
N ASN A 69 -3.97 -1.78 -19.99
CA ASN A 69 -5.37 -2.01 -19.67
C ASN A 69 -6.25 -1.58 -20.85
N GLY A 70 -6.51 -2.51 -21.77
CA GLY A 70 -7.22 -2.22 -23.01
C GLY A 70 -6.40 -1.25 -23.88
N ARG A 71 -6.93 -0.05 -24.11
CA ARG A 71 -6.25 0.99 -24.91
C ARG A 71 -5.33 1.91 -24.11
N LEU A 72 -5.32 1.76 -22.79
CA LEU A 72 -4.49 2.56 -21.89
C LEU A 72 -3.22 1.79 -21.53
N GLU A 73 -2.10 2.49 -21.52
CA GLU A 73 -0.83 2.04 -20.97
C GLU A 73 -0.48 2.94 -19.78
N TYR A 74 -0.27 2.33 -18.62
CA TYR A 74 0.26 2.99 -17.43
C TYR A 74 1.76 2.76 -17.42
N MET A 75 2.54 3.83 -17.41
CA MET A 75 3.99 3.78 -17.44
C MET A 75 4.53 4.39 -16.15
N LEU A 76 5.48 3.71 -15.51
CA LEU A 76 6.25 4.17 -14.37
C LEU A 76 7.71 4.31 -14.82
N GLU A 77 8.25 5.51 -14.64
CA GLU A 77 9.65 5.82 -14.89
C GLU A 77 10.40 5.91 -13.56
N ALA A 78 11.66 5.47 -13.57
CA ALA A 78 12.53 5.53 -12.41
C ALA A 78 12.71 6.98 -11.93
N GLY A 79 12.66 7.16 -10.61
CA GLY A 79 13.07 8.41 -9.97
C GLY A 79 14.59 8.50 -9.90
N VAL A 80 15.12 9.72 -9.86
CA VAL A 80 16.53 9.95 -9.54
C VAL A 80 16.63 10.26 -8.05
N THR A 81 17.39 9.45 -7.32
CA THR A 81 17.73 9.72 -5.91
C THR A 81 19.25 9.84 -5.75
N GLY A 82 19.68 10.40 -4.62
CA GLY A 82 21.08 10.72 -4.36
C GLY A 82 21.52 12.07 -4.93
N ASP A 83 22.71 12.51 -4.51
CA ASP A 83 23.28 13.81 -4.86
C ASP A 83 24.64 13.65 -5.54
N GLY A 84 25.00 14.61 -6.40
CA GLY A 84 26.27 14.60 -7.12
C GLY A 84 26.48 13.32 -7.95
N ASP A 85 27.59 12.64 -7.72
CA ASP A 85 28.00 11.42 -8.42
C ASP A 85 27.26 10.16 -7.94
N ASP A 86 26.55 10.22 -6.81
CA ASP A 86 25.76 9.10 -6.27
C ASP A 86 24.34 9.00 -6.86
N ARG A 87 24.01 9.86 -7.83
CA ARG A 87 22.70 9.86 -8.50
C ARG A 87 22.44 8.53 -9.19
N LYS A 88 21.37 7.86 -8.77
CA LYS A 88 20.93 6.59 -9.37
C LYS A 88 19.47 6.67 -9.79
N ARG A 89 19.17 6.13 -10.98
CA ARG A 89 17.80 5.92 -11.44
C ARG A 89 17.30 4.61 -10.85
N ARG A 90 16.29 4.70 -9.99
CA ARG A 90 15.71 3.53 -9.34
C ARG A 90 14.19 3.63 -9.26
N PHE A 91 13.55 2.48 -9.14
CA PHE A 91 12.09 2.42 -9.08
C PHE A 91 11.63 2.29 -7.63
N PRO A 92 10.47 2.85 -7.26
CA PRO A 92 9.75 2.34 -6.10
C PRO A 92 9.33 0.89 -6.39
N PHE A 93 9.68 -0.07 -5.52
CA PHE A 93 9.38 -1.48 -5.70
C PHE A 93 8.96 -2.19 -4.41
N GLY A 94 8.34 -3.36 -4.57
CA GLY A 94 7.97 -4.24 -3.48
C GLY A 94 6.89 -3.66 -2.56
N LYS A 95 6.90 -4.05 -1.30
CA LYS A 95 5.79 -3.79 -0.38
C LYS A 95 5.69 -2.34 0.10
N TYR A 96 6.80 -1.61 0.22
CA TYR A 96 6.80 -0.32 0.88
C TYR A 96 6.05 0.77 0.09
N PRO A 97 6.26 0.97 -1.22
CA PRO A 97 5.48 1.94 -2.00
C PRO A 97 3.97 1.68 -1.96
N ARG A 98 3.57 0.40 -1.95
CA ARG A 98 2.16 -0.01 -1.84
C ARG A 98 1.56 0.43 -0.50
N LEU A 99 2.27 0.15 0.60
CA LEU A 99 1.88 0.56 1.95
C LEU A 99 1.89 2.08 2.13
N LEU A 100 2.89 2.78 1.56
CA LEU A 100 2.99 4.24 1.61
C LEU A 100 1.79 4.90 0.91
N MET A 101 1.41 4.43 -0.28
CA MET A 101 0.23 4.94 -0.99
C MET A 101 -1.06 4.70 -0.17
N ALA A 102 -1.22 3.50 0.39
CA ALA A 102 -2.38 3.17 1.21
C ALA A 102 -2.43 4.00 2.52
N TRP A 103 -1.27 4.25 3.13
CA TRP A 103 -1.15 5.10 4.31
C TRP A 103 -1.54 6.54 3.97
N MET A 104 -1.03 7.11 2.87
CA MET A 104 -1.40 8.46 2.44
C MET A 104 -2.90 8.59 2.21
N ALA A 105 -3.52 7.61 1.54
CA ALA A 105 -4.97 7.57 1.33
C ALA A 105 -5.74 7.58 2.66
N LYS A 106 -5.33 6.74 3.62
CA LYS A 106 -5.93 6.74 4.97
C LYS A 106 -5.81 8.11 5.63
N GLN A 107 -4.63 8.71 5.64
CA GLN A 107 -4.43 10.00 6.32
C GLN A 107 -5.29 11.11 5.70
N ILE A 108 -5.40 11.16 4.38
CA ILE A 108 -6.22 12.13 3.66
C ILE A 108 -7.71 11.94 3.99
N ARG A 109 -8.20 10.69 3.96
CA ARG A 109 -9.60 10.38 4.24
C ARG A 109 -9.96 10.64 5.71
N ALA A 110 -9.06 10.28 6.64
CA ALA A 110 -9.24 10.54 8.07
C ALA A 110 -9.24 12.03 8.40
N ALA A 111 -8.53 12.87 7.63
CA ALA A 111 -8.50 14.31 7.83
C ALA A 111 -9.86 14.99 7.55
N LYS A 112 -10.71 14.41 6.68
CA LYS A 112 -12.05 14.94 6.32
C LYS A 112 -12.05 16.44 5.98
N GLY A 113 -11.05 16.91 5.26
CA GLY A 113 -10.92 18.33 4.90
C GLY A 113 -10.42 19.25 6.02
N HIS A 114 -10.11 18.72 7.21
CA HIS A 114 -9.52 19.47 8.31
C HIS A 114 -8.01 19.24 8.39
N ARG A 115 -7.28 20.26 8.83
CA ARG A 115 -5.84 20.13 9.07
C ARG A 115 -5.56 19.20 10.25
N THR A 116 -4.65 18.25 10.04
CA THR A 116 -4.17 17.30 11.06
C THR A 116 -2.65 17.41 11.20
N ARG A 117 -2.04 16.60 12.08
CA ARG A 117 -0.57 16.55 12.19
C ARG A 117 0.12 16.08 10.90
N ASN A 118 -0.55 15.25 10.10
CA ASN A 118 0.03 14.58 8.94
C ASN A 118 -0.48 15.14 7.61
N VAL A 119 -1.60 15.86 7.60
CA VAL A 119 -2.25 16.33 6.38
C VAL A 119 -2.72 17.77 6.55
N ASP A 120 -2.39 18.60 5.58
CA ASP A 120 -2.97 19.93 5.38
C ASP A 120 -3.79 19.90 4.07
N PRO A 121 -5.13 19.83 4.14
CA PRO A 121 -5.99 19.73 2.95
C PRO A 121 -6.00 20.97 2.05
N GLU A 122 -5.84 22.17 2.62
CA GLU A 122 -5.83 23.43 1.86
C GLU A 122 -4.64 23.47 0.90
N THR A 123 -3.48 23.08 1.40
CA THR A 123 -2.24 23.04 0.62
C THR A 123 -1.98 21.69 -0.03
N LYS A 124 -2.78 20.66 0.27
CA LYS A 124 -2.59 19.25 -0.15
C LYS A 124 -1.22 18.69 0.26
N THR A 125 -0.76 19.11 1.44
CA THR A 125 0.55 18.75 1.97
C THR A 125 0.42 17.54 2.89
N ILE A 126 1.34 16.59 2.74
CA ILE A 126 1.56 15.47 3.66
C ILE A 126 2.85 15.70 4.44
N THR A 127 2.80 15.48 5.75
CA THR A 127 3.93 15.55 6.66
C THR A 127 4.14 14.21 7.36
N ILE A 128 5.33 13.67 7.19
CA ILE A 128 5.85 12.50 7.90
C ILE A 128 6.91 13.01 8.88
N PRO A 129 6.59 13.11 10.18
CA PRO A 129 7.52 13.66 11.18
C PRO A 129 8.67 12.71 11.52
N SER A 130 8.45 11.40 11.41
CA SER A 130 9.44 10.37 11.73
C SER A 130 9.18 9.08 10.92
N ILE A 131 10.23 8.49 10.38
CA ILE A 131 10.18 7.17 9.74
C ILE A 131 9.83 6.06 10.74
N TYR A 132 10.26 6.15 12.01
CA TYR A 132 9.86 5.18 13.03
C TYR A 132 8.36 5.21 13.30
N GLN A 133 7.80 6.41 13.45
CA GLN A 133 6.36 6.57 13.63
C GLN A 133 5.59 6.05 12.41
N LEU A 134 6.09 6.32 11.21
CA LEU A 134 5.52 5.78 9.98
C LEU A 134 5.60 4.25 9.92
N CYS A 135 6.73 3.65 10.32
CA CYS A 135 6.86 2.19 10.40
C CYS A 135 5.83 1.59 11.35
N GLU A 136 5.65 2.19 12.53
CA GLU A 136 4.67 1.76 13.52
C GLU A 136 3.24 1.86 12.98
N GLU A 137 2.89 2.99 12.36
CA GLU A 137 1.57 3.19 11.75
C GLU A 137 1.30 2.19 10.61
N MET A 138 2.32 1.81 9.83
CA MET A 138 2.23 0.77 8.80
C MET A 138 2.29 -0.67 9.32
N GLY A 139 2.40 -0.88 10.65
CA GLY A 139 2.52 -2.22 11.24
C GLY A 139 3.82 -2.94 10.88
N LEU A 140 4.89 -2.19 10.57
CA LEU A 140 6.19 -2.73 10.19
C LEU A 140 7.09 -2.92 11.42
N PRO A 141 8.00 -3.93 11.40
CA PRO A 141 8.92 -4.15 12.51
C PRO A 141 9.80 -2.94 12.77
N HIS A 142 9.90 -2.54 14.04
CA HIS A 142 10.76 -1.45 14.47
C HIS A 142 12.24 -1.88 14.36
N GLY A 143 13.02 -1.17 13.54
CA GLY A 143 14.44 -1.45 13.38
C GLY A 143 15.10 -0.61 12.29
N GLY A 144 16.41 -0.38 12.43
CA GLY A 144 17.17 0.51 11.53
C GLY A 144 17.17 0.06 10.07
N ARG A 145 17.19 -1.25 9.79
CA ARG A 145 17.13 -1.78 8.42
C ARG A 145 15.76 -1.51 7.77
N THR A 146 14.68 -1.71 8.52
CA THR A 146 13.31 -1.41 8.06
C THR A 146 13.16 0.08 7.80
N ALA A 147 13.57 0.92 8.76
CA ALA A 147 13.52 2.38 8.63
C ALA A 147 14.29 2.88 7.40
N LYS A 148 15.52 2.39 7.19
CA LYS A 148 16.30 2.72 5.99
C LYS A 148 15.59 2.32 4.69
N SER A 149 15.00 1.12 4.66
CA SER A 149 14.28 0.65 3.48
C SER A 149 13.00 1.47 3.21
N VAL A 150 12.28 1.86 4.27
CA VAL A 150 11.08 2.68 4.16
C VAL A 150 11.43 4.09 3.68
N GLN A 151 12.47 4.70 4.25
CA GLN A 151 12.95 6.00 3.82
C GLN A 151 13.36 5.97 2.34
N GLU A 152 14.19 5.01 1.95
CA GLU A 152 14.64 4.86 0.56
C GLU A 152 13.46 4.69 -0.41
N GLN A 153 12.48 3.86 -0.05
CA GLN A 153 11.30 3.67 -0.90
C GLN A 153 10.36 4.87 -0.91
N LEU A 154 10.31 5.64 0.17
CA LEU A 154 9.60 6.92 0.21
C LEU A 154 10.25 7.92 -0.76
N GLU A 155 11.57 8.10 -0.69
CA GLU A 155 12.29 8.98 -1.61
C GLU A 155 12.09 8.57 -3.07
N LEU A 156 12.17 7.26 -3.37
CA LEU A 156 11.92 6.73 -4.71
C LEU A 156 10.48 6.93 -5.18
N LEU A 157 9.51 6.76 -4.28
CA LEU A 157 8.10 7.01 -4.58
C LEU A 157 7.87 8.50 -4.89
N LEU A 158 8.46 9.41 -4.12
CA LEU A 158 8.30 10.85 -4.33
C LEU A 158 9.06 11.36 -5.56
N ALA A 159 10.10 10.64 -6.00
CA ALA A 159 10.91 10.98 -7.17
C ALA A 159 10.43 10.34 -8.49
N CYS A 160 9.60 9.30 -8.43
CA CYS A 160 9.16 8.59 -9.64
C CYS A 160 8.17 9.41 -10.48
N ARG A 161 8.01 9.00 -11.74
CA ARG A 161 7.03 9.63 -12.66
C ARG A 161 6.08 8.58 -13.17
N ILE A 162 4.79 8.89 -13.09
CA ILE A 162 3.72 8.06 -13.65
C ILE A 162 3.13 8.80 -14.84
N SER A 163 2.85 8.09 -15.92
CA SER A 163 2.06 8.61 -17.03
C SER A 163 1.06 7.58 -17.54
N ILE A 164 -0.05 8.08 -18.08
CA ILE A 164 -1.05 7.28 -18.77
C ILE A 164 -0.98 7.65 -20.24
N ARG A 165 -0.80 6.64 -21.09
CA ARG A 165 -0.73 6.78 -22.53
C ARG A 165 -1.95 6.09 -23.15
N ALA A 166 -2.55 6.75 -24.13
CA ALA A 166 -3.60 6.15 -24.94
C ALA A 166 -3.20 6.27 -26.42
N SER A 167 -3.42 5.21 -27.17
CA SER A 167 -3.20 5.21 -28.62
C SER A 167 -4.48 4.82 -29.35
N GLY A 168 -4.74 5.51 -30.45
CA GLY A 168 -5.92 5.29 -31.27
C GLY A 168 -5.69 5.66 -32.73
N THR A 169 -6.44 5.02 -33.62
CA THR A 169 -6.48 5.31 -35.05
C THR A 169 -7.86 5.85 -35.40
N GLY A 170 -7.92 6.98 -36.08
CA GLY A 170 -9.18 7.60 -36.49
C GLY A 170 -9.01 8.48 -37.72
N LYS A 171 -9.87 8.28 -38.73
CA LYS A 171 -9.87 9.05 -40.00
C LYS A 171 -8.49 9.12 -40.69
N GLY A 172 -7.72 8.02 -40.67
CA GLY A 172 -6.38 7.97 -41.28
C GLY A 172 -5.27 8.67 -40.47
N LEU A 173 -5.57 9.18 -39.27
CA LEU A 173 -4.60 9.78 -38.36
C LEU A 173 -4.32 8.86 -37.17
N ASN A 174 -3.06 8.86 -36.72
CA ASN A 174 -2.64 8.24 -35.47
C ASN A 174 -2.69 9.28 -34.36
N VAL A 175 -3.53 9.06 -33.35
CA VAL A 175 -3.63 9.93 -32.17
C VAL A 175 -2.93 9.26 -30.99
N ARG A 176 -2.11 10.03 -30.28
CA ARG A 176 -1.43 9.60 -29.06
C ARG A 176 -1.66 10.63 -27.99
N ASP A 177 -2.41 10.25 -26.97
CA ASP A 177 -2.65 11.08 -25.80
C ASP A 177 -1.72 10.63 -24.68
N THR A 178 -1.10 11.59 -23.99
CA THR A 178 -0.28 11.32 -22.80
C THR A 178 -0.70 12.25 -21.68
N ALA A 179 -1.11 11.66 -20.55
CA ALA A 179 -1.37 12.38 -19.31
C ALA A 179 -0.25 12.06 -18.31
N TYR A 180 0.42 13.09 -17.81
CA TYR A 180 1.44 12.95 -16.77
C TYR A 180 0.80 13.07 -15.39
N LEU A 181 1.11 12.12 -14.51
CA LEU A 181 0.60 12.02 -13.15
C LEU A 181 1.76 12.08 -12.15
N PRO A 182 2.45 13.22 -12.00
CA PRO A 182 3.43 13.34 -10.93
C PRO A 182 2.74 13.17 -9.57
N ILE A 183 3.39 12.42 -8.67
CA ILE A 183 2.84 12.18 -7.33
C ILE A 183 2.86 13.48 -6.53
N VAL A 184 3.96 14.22 -6.61
CA VAL A 184 4.19 15.45 -5.86
C VAL A 184 4.54 16.62 -6.76
N GLN A 185 4.16 17.82 -6.32
CA GLN A 185 4.58 19.10 -6.89
C GLN A 185 5.88 19.62 -6.26
N ALA A 186 6.08 19.32 -4.97
CA ALA A 186 7.26 19.73 -4.23
C ALA A 186 7.51 18.75 -3.07
N VAL A 187 8.78 18.53 -2.73
CA VAL A 187 9.21 17.65 -1.66
C VAL A 187 10.35 18.27 -0.87
N ARG A 188 10.31 18.12 0.45
CA ARG A 188 11.41 18.35 1.37
C ARG A 188 11.64 17.05 2.15
N ILE A 189 12.83 16.48 2.01
CA ILE A 189 13.27 15.33 2.79
C ILE A 189 14.15 15.83 3.94
N ILE A 190 13.97 15.26 5.13
CA ILE A 190 14.77 15.55 6.32
C ILE A 190 15.51 14.25 6.66
N ASN A 191 16.83 14.29 6.58
CA ASN A 191 17.69 13.14 6.86
C ASN A 191 18.39 13.35 8.19
N ASP A 192 18.15 12.44 9.14
CA ASP A 192 18.93 12.40 10.37
C ASP A 192 20.16 11.51 10.16
N GLU A 193 21.35 12.13 10.23
CA GLU A 193 22.62 11.45 9.97
C GLU A 193 22.98 10.41 11.05
N LYS A 194 22.44 10.54 12.27
CA LYS A 194 22.73 9.64 13.39
C LYS A 194 21.78 8.47 13.41
N ASN A 195 20.50 8.71 13.14
CA ASN A 195 19.47 7.69 13.13
C ASN A 195 18.38 8.00 12.11
N VAL A 196 18.45 7.27 11.00
CA VAL A 196 17.49 7.23 9.89
C VAL A 196 16.02 7.12 10.32
N GLY A 197 15.72 6.58 11.50
CA GLY A 197 14.36 6.50 12.02
C GLY A 197 13.75 7.85 12.45
N TYR A 198 14.59 8.85 12.74
CA TYR A 198 14.14 10.23 13.01
C TYR A 198 14.11 11.12 11.77
N SER A 199 14.50 10.59 10.61
CA SER A 199 14.25 11.22 9.32
C SER A 199 12.75 11.45 9.11
N GLY A 200 12.42 12.35 8.20
CA GLY A 200 11.04 12.70 7.86
C GLY A 200 10.91 13.28 6.47
N ALA A 201 9.69 13.60 6.06
CA ALA A 201 9.43 14.25 4.79
C ALA A 201 8.22 15.17 4.88
N THR A 202 8.23 16.25 4.11
CA THR A 202 7.05 17.09 3.87
C THR A 202 6.94 17.33 2.38
N PHE A 203 5.80 16.99 1.80
CA PHE A 203 5.60 17.09 0.36
C PHE A 203 4.18 17.49 -0.01
N ARG A 204 4.05 18.22 -1.10
CA ARG A 204 2.77 18.65 -1.65
C ARG A 204 2.35 17.72 -2.78
N LEU A 205 1.22 17.06 -2.62
CA LEU A 205 0.65 16.19 -3.66
C LEU A 205 0.12 17.03 -4.83
N THR A 206 0.04 16.43 -6.01
CA THR A 206 -0.72 17.04 -7.12
C THR A 206 -2.22 16.96 -6.86
N ASP A 207 -2.97 17.86 -7.49
CA ASP A 207 -4.43 17.92 -7.33
C ASP A 207 -5.08 16.60 -7.73
N GLU A 208 -4.63 16.01 -8.83
CA GLU A 208 -5.16 14.74 -9.33
C GLU A 208 -4.88 13.59 -8.37
N VAL A 209 -3.66 13.48 -7.84
CA VAL A 209 -3.31 12.41 -6.92
C VAL A 209 -4.03 12.57 -5.59
N TYR A 210 -4.08 13.78 -5.03
CA TYR A 210 -4.82 14.04 -3.79
C TYR A 210 -6.31 13.66 -3.93
N GLU A 211 -6.94 14.07 -5.03
CA GLU A 211 -8.34 13.75 -5.30
C GLU A 211 -8.56 12.23 -5.43
N ARG A 212 -7.69 11.54 -6.17
CA ARG A 212 -7.72 10.07 -6.29
C ARG A 212 -7.56 9.39 -4.94
N LEU A 213 -6.57 9.79 -4.12
CA LEU A 213 -6.35 9.27 -2.77
C LEU A 213 -7.55 9.51 -1.83
N SER A 214 -8.31 10.57 -2.04
CA SER A 214 -9.51 10.87 -1.25
C SER A 214 -10.75 10.03 -1.65
N ARG A 215 -10.87 9.66 -2.94
CA ARG A 215 -12.07 9.02 -3.49
C ARG A 215 -11.93 7.55 -3.82
N GLU A 216 -10.77 7.09 -4.28
CA GLU A 216 -10.59 5.71 -4.75
C GLU A 216 -10.71 4.72 -3.58
N SER A 217 -11.41 3.61 -3.83
CA SER A 217 -11.87 2.71 -2.78
C SER A 217 -11.59 1.24 -3.12
N ALA A 218 -10.56 0.67 -2.51
CA ALA A 218 -10.51 -0.75 -2.18
C ALA A 218 -10.23 -0.86 -0.67
N PRO A 219 -11.25 -0.72 0.21
CA PRO A 219 -11.05 -0.79 1.64
C PRO A 219 -10.53 -2.17 2.01
N PHE A 220 -9.46 -2.22 2.78
CA PHE A 220 -8.81 -3.46 3.18
C PHE A 220 -8.39 -3.43 4.64
N ASP A 221 -8.30 -4.61 5.24
CA ASP A 221 -7.85 -4.78 6.61
C ASP A 221 -6.32 -4.84 6.67
N THR A 222 -5.71 -3.94 7.45
CA THR A 222 -4.25 -3.92 7.64
C THR A 222 -3.69 -5.23 8.19
N ARG A 223 -4.44 -5.96 9.03
CA ARG A 223 -4.03 -7.27 9.56
C ARG A 223 -3.82 -8.27 8.41
N VAL A 224 -4.72 -8.23 7.42
CA VAL A 224 -4.60 -9.00 6.18
C VAL A 224 -3.37 -8.60 5.38
N SER A 225 -3.09 -7.29 5.27
CA SER A 225 -1.87 -6.82 4.59
C SER A 225 -0.59 -7.31 5.28
N THR A 226 -0.55 -7.27 6.62
CA THR A 226 0.56 -7.78 7.43
C THR A 226 0.78 -9.26 7.20
N TYR A 227 -0.30 -10.05 7.13
CA TYR A 227 -0.23 -11.48 6.83
C TYR A 227 0.30 -11.74 5.42
N LEU A 228 -0.28 -11.07 4.40
CA LEU A 228 0.03 -11.32 2.99
C LEU A 228 1.42 -10.79 2.57
N LEU A 229 1.92 -9.73 3.21
CA LEU A 229 3.22 -9.10 2.93
C LEU A 229 4.37 -9.59 3.83
N LYS A 230 4.15 -10.59 4.69
CA LYS A 230 5.21 -11.22 5.51
C LYS A 230 6.22 -12.01 4.66
N GLY A 231 5.78 -12.53 3.50
CA GLY A 231 6.64 -13.26 2.57
C GLY A 231 7.51 -12.36 1.68
N ARG A 232 8.31 -12.99 0.82
CA ARG A 232 9.10 -12.28 -0.22
C ARG A 232 8.27 -11.78 -1.40
N SER A 233 7.07 -12.34 -1.60
CA SER A 233 6.21 -12.01 -2.72
C SER A 233 5.14 -11.01 -2.31
N VAL A 234 4.95 -9.96 -3.11
CA VAL A 234 3.84 -8.99 -2.99
C VAL A 234 2.56 -9.47 -3.70
N MET A 235 2.67 -10.49 -4.55
CA MET A 235 1.55 -11.01 -5.35
C MET A 235 0.31 -11.37 -4.53
N PRO A 236 0.39 -12.01 -3.33
CA PRO A 236 -0.80 -12.28 -2.53
C PRO A 236 -1.55 -11.00 -2.14
N TYR A 237 -0.83 -9.94 -1.77
CA TYR A 237 -1.41 -8.65 -1.45
C TYR A 237 -2.02 -7.98 -2.68
N ASP A 238 -1.31 -7.99 -3.82
CA ASP A 238 -1.81 -7.37 -5.05
C ASP A 238 -3.09 -8.06 -5.55
N ILE A 239 -3.15 -9.39 -5.48
CA ILE A 239 -4.35 -10.17 -5.80
C ILE A 239 -5.49 -9.81 -4.84
N TYR A 240 -5.21 -9.71 -3.54
CA TYR A 240 -6.21 -9.36 -2.54
C TYR A 240 -6.83 -7.97 -2.78
N ILE A 241 -6.00 -6.95 -3.03
CA ILE A 241 -6.49 -5.59 -3.33
C ILE A 241 -7.30 -5.58 -4.64
N TRP A 242 -6.82 -6.28 -5.68
CA TRP A 242 -7.54 -6.38 -6.94
C TRP A 242 -8.91 -7.04 -6.78
N LEU A 243 -8.98 -8.17 -6.07
CA LEU A 243 -10.24 -8.87 -5.83
C LEU A 243 -11.19 -8.02 -4.98
N THR A 244 -10.69 -7.36 -3.94
CA THR A 244 -11.50 -6.49 -3.09
C THR A 244 -12.15 -5.35 -3.88
N GLY A 245 -11.41 -4.72 -4.79
CA GLY A 245 -11.95 -3.71 -5.70
C GLY A 245 -12.91 -4.29 -6.74
N SER A 246 -12.62 -5.48 -7.26
CA SER A 246 -13.42 -6.12 -8.31
C SER A 246 -14.78 -6.61 -7.80
N MET A 247 -14.80 -7.22 -6.61
CA MET A 247 -16.01 -7.83 -6.04
C MET A 247 -17.10 -6.79 -5.71
N LYS A 248 -16.72 -5.54 -5.40
CA LYS A 248 -17.66 -4.44 -5.15
C LYS A 248 -18.67 -4.25 -6.29
N ASN A 249 -18.22 -4.39 -7.54
CA ASN A 249 -19.03 -4.11 -8.74
C ASN A 249 -19.39 -5.35 -9.55
N LEU A 250 -18.93 -6.54 -9.15
CA LEU A 250 -19.24 -7.78 -9.83
C LEU A 250 -20.71 -8.17 -9.58
N ARG A 251 -21.44 -8.47 -10.66
CA ARG A 251 -22.87 -8.87 -10.61
C ARG A 251 -23.13 -10.24 -11.22
N HIS A 252 -22.22 -10.69 -12.08
CA HIS A 252 -22.29 -11.96 -12.80
C HIS A 252 -20.90 -12.59 -12.80
N ASP A 253 -20.84 -13.87 -13.12
CA ASP A 253 -19.58 -14.58 -13.28
C ASP A 253 -18.73 -13.91 -14.36
N LEU A 254 -17.46 -13.67 -14.03
CA LEU A 254 -16.51 -13.02 -14.92
C LEU A 254 -15.34 -13.97 -15.19
N PRO A 255 -15.24 -14.55 -16.40
CA PRO A 255 -14.04 -15.25 -16.82
C PRO A 255 -12.91 -14.25 -17.06
N VAL A 256 -11.75 -14.50 -16.44
CA VAL A 256 -10.54 -13.69 -16.58
C VAL A 256 -9.43 -14.58 -17.13
N SER A 257 -8.91 -14.24 -18.31
CA SER A 257 -7.87 -15.04 -18.96
C SER A 257 -6.53 -14.98 -18.20
N TRP A 258 -5.76 -16.05 -18.29
CA TRP A 258 -4.41 -16.08 -17.74
C TRP A 258 -3.47 -15.08 -18.41
N ASP A 259 -3.71 -14.69 -19.66
CA ASP A 259 -2.95 -13.62 -20.33
C ASP A 259 -3.19 -12.28 -19.67
N TRP A 260 -4.46 -11.93 -19.43
CA TRP A 260 -4.83 -10.69 -18.76
C TRP A 260 -4.23 -10.60 -17.35
N LEU A 261 -4.21 -11.72 -16.61
CA LEU A 261 -3.58 -11.81 -15.30
C LEU A 261 -2.07 -11.70 -15.39
N TYR A 262 -1.45 -12.34 -16.38
CA TYR A 262 0.00 -12.32 -16.56
C TYR A 262 0.51 -10.91 -16.89
N GLU A 263 -0.20 -10.17 -17.75
CA GLU A 263 0.11 -8.76 -18.03
C GLU A 263 0.14 -7.89 -16.77
N ARG A 264 -0.68 -8.21 -15.75
CA ARG A 264 -0.82 -7.40 -14.53
C ARG A 264 0.05 -7.85 -13.37
N PHE A 265 0.13 -9.15 -13.13
CA PHE A 265 0.80 -9.73 -11.95
C PHE A 265 2.06 -10.52 -12.31
N GLY A 266 2.34 -10.72 -13.61
CA GLY A 266 3.44 -11.55 -14.11
C GLY A 266 4.79 -10.85 -14.19
N ASP A 267 4.95 -9.66 -13.60
CA ASP A 267 6.21 -8.90 -13.68
C ASP A 267 7.39 -9.74 -13.22
N GLN A 268 8.47 -9.67 -14.01
CA GLN A 268 9.73 -10.35 -13.71
C GLN A 268 9.59 -11.89 -13.61
N ILE A 269 8.48 -12.47 -14.11
CA ILE A 269 8.29 -13.91 -14.20
C ILE A 269 8.37 -14.31 -15.67
N ALA A 270 9.52 -14.84 -16.10
CA ALA A 270 9.77 -15.18 -17.51
C ALA A 270 8.82 -16.26 -18.09
N VAL A 271 8.30 -17.15 -17.24
CA VAL A 271 7.54 -18.33 -17.70
C VAL A 271 6.10 -18.29 -17.20
N LYS A 272 5.12 -18.22 -18.12
CA LYS A 272 3.68 -18.18 -17.81
C LYS A 272 3.22 -19.38 -16.96
N LYS A 273 3.78 -20.57 -17.17
CA LYS A 273 3.50 -21.75 -16.31
C LYS A 273 3.90 -21.53 -14.85
N SER A 274 5.06 -20.93 -14.62
CA SER A 274 5.52 -20.55 -13.28
C SER A 274 4.63 -19.48 -12.67
N PHE A 275 4.20 -18.49 -13.47
CA PHE A 275 3.22 -17.50 -13.05
C PHE A 275 1.91 -18.13 -12.61
N ARG A 276 1.28 -19.02 -13.42
CA ARG A 276 0.03 -19.70 -13.04
C ARG A 276 0.16 -20.44 -11.71
N ARG A 277 1.31 -21.09 -11.46
CA ARG A 277 1.59 -21.76 -10.18
C ARG A 277 1.68 -20.77 -9.02
N MET A 278 2.45 -19.70 -9.17
CA MET A 278 2.61 -18.66 -8.14
C MET A 278 1.31 -17.94 -7.84
N PHE A 279 0.51 -17.65 -8.88
CA PHE A 279 -0.80 -17.02 -8.74
C PHE A 279 -1.75 -17.91 -7.95
N ARG A 280 -1.88 -19.20 -8.29
CA ARG A 280 -2.71 -20.15 -7.53
C ARG A 280 -2.27 -20.23 -6.06
N GLN A 281 -0.97 -20.37 -5.79
CA GLN A 281 -0.44 -20.37 -4.42
C GLN A 281 -0.73 -19.07 -3.66
N SER A 282 -0.71 -17.94 -4.35
CA SER A 282 -1.02 -16.64 -3.77
C SER A 282 -2.51 -16.50 -3.50
N LEU A 283 -3.37 -16.95 -4.42
CA LEU A 283 -4.82 -16.97 -4.27
C LEU A 283 -5.25 -17.85 -3.07
N GLU A 284 -4.62 -19.01 -2.87
CA GLU A 284 -4.91 -19.84 -1.70
C GLU A 284 -4.55 -19.15 -0.37
N LYS A 285 -3.53 -18.28 -0.35
CA LYS A 285 -3.27 -17.43 0.83
C LYS A 285 -4.35 -16.37 1.01
N VAL A 286 -4.85 -15.79 -0.08
CA VAL A 286 -5.93 -14.80 -0.04
C VAL A 286 -7.23 -15.42 0.47
N LYS A 287 -7.58 -16.63 0.05
CA LYS A 287 -8.78 -17.34 0.54
C LYS A 287 -8.80 -17.56 2.05
N LYS A 288 -7.63 -17.75 2.68
CA LYS A 288 -7.51 -17.89 4.14
C LYS A 288 -7.92 -16.63 4.92
N VAL A 289 -7.68 -15.46 4.34
CA VAL A 289 -7.95 -14.14 4.96
C VAL A 289 -9.20 -13.47 4.38
N TYR A 290 -9.84 -14.13 3.40
CA TYR A 290 -11.05 -13.67 2.75
C TYR A 290 -11.97 -14.87 2.51
N PRO A 291 -12.59 -15.44 3.56
CA PRO A 291 -13.32 -16.70 3.47
C PRO A 291 -14.52 -16.68 2.52
N GLY A 292 -15.17 -15.51 2.37
CA GLY A 292 -16.29 -15.32 1.45
C GLY A 292 -15.90 -15.22 -0.03
N LEU A 293 -14.60 -15.28 -0.36
CA LEU A 293 -14.11 -15.15 -1.73
C LEU A 293 -14.39 -16.42 -2.55
N ASN A 294 -15.23 -16.30 -3.57
CA ASN A 294 -15.50 -17.37 -4.51
C ASN A 294 -14.78 -17.13 -5.86
N VAL A 295 -13.68 -17.85 -6.06
CA VAL A 295 -12.89 -17.83 -7.31
C VAL A 295 -12.53 -19.25 -7.70
N GLU A 296 -12.99 -19.64 -8.89
CA GLU A 296 -12.68 -20.92 -9.51
C GLU A 296 -11.44 -20.81 -10.40
N CYS A 297 -10.57 -21.80 -10.32
CA CYS A 297 -9.37 -21.90 -11.16
C CYS A 297 -9.33 -23.27 -11.84
N PRO A 298 -10.12 -23.50 -12.91
CA PRO A 298 -10.15 -24.79 -13.57
C PRO A 298 -8.75 -25.20 -14.06
N THR A 299 -8.42 -26.48 -13.90
CA THR A 299 -7.05 -26.97 -14.13
C THR A 299 -6.64 -26.92 -15.60
N TYR A 300 -7.59 -27.22 -16.50
CA TYR A 300 -7.35 -27.38 -17.94
C TYR A 300 -7.79 -26.18 -18.78
N GLU A 301 -8.25 -25.10 -18.13
CA GLU A 301 -8.73 -23.91 -18.81
C GLU A 301 -7.69 -22.79 -18.82
N ASP A 302 -7.80 -21.93 -19.83
CA ASP A 302 -6.95 -20.76 -20.00
C ASP A 302 -7.48 -19.49 -19.29
N TYR A 303 -8.44 -19.66 -18.39
CA TYR A 303 -9.02 -18.60 -17.56
C TYR A 303 -9.27 -19.06 -16.12
N ILE A 304 -9.55 -18.08 -15.25
CA ILE A 304 -10.16 -18.26 -13.93
C ILE A 304 -11.56 -17.65 -13.96
N ILE A 305 -12.45 -18.06 -13.06
CA ILE A 305 -13.79 -17.48 -12.95
C ILE A 305 -13.90 -16.75 -11.62
N LEU A 306 -14.24 -15.46 -11.69
CA LEU A 306 -14.63 -14.68 -10.52
C LEU A 306 -16.14 -14.80 -10.36
N HIS A 307 -16.59 -15.33 -9.23
CA HIS A 307 -18.02 -15.34 -8.90
C HIS A 307 -18.34 -14.14 -7.99
N PRO A 308 -19.54 -13.53 -8.14
CA PRO A 308 -20.00 -12.49 -7.22
C PRO A 308 -19.85 -12.95 -5.76
N SER A 309 -19.07 -12.18 -4.99
CA SER A 309 -18.70 -12.50 -3.61
C SER A 309 -18.87 -11.24 -2.73
N PRO A 310 -19.18 -11.38 -1.43
CA PRO A 310 -19.18 -10.24 -0.51
C PRO A 310 -17.79 -9.60 -0.45
N THR A 311 -17.67 -8.29 -0.24
CA THR A 311 -16.37 -7.61 -0.10
C THR A 311 -15.61 -8.06 1.16
N SER A 312 -14.27 -8.06 1.12
CA SER A 312 -13.45 -8.51 2.26
C SER A 312 -13.66 -7.67 3.51
N VAL A 313 -13.80 -6.35 3.35
CA VAL A 313 -14.24 -5.46 4.43
C VAL A 313 -15.72 -5.14 4.19
N PRO A 314 -16.61 -5.40 5.16
CA PRO A 314 -18.03 -5.10 5.01
C PRO A 314 -18.29 -3.60 4.81
N THR A 315 -19.24 -3.24 3.95
CA THR A 315 -19.62 -1.83 3.70
C THR A 315 -19.99 -1.09 4.99
N ARG A 316 -20.63 -1.78 5.95
CA ARG A 316 -20.94 -1.23 7.27
C ARG A 316 -19.68 -0.83 8.04
N ALA A 317 -18.67 -1.70 8.10
CA ALA A 317 -17.42 -1.40 8.79
C ALA A 317 -16.69 -0.20 8.15
N VAL A 318 -16.79 -0.04 6.82
CA VAL A 318 -16.27 1.15 6.12
C VAL A 318 -17.02 2.42 6.53
N HIS A 319 -18.36 2.38 6.58
CA HIS A 319 -19.16 3.51 7.04
C HIS A 319 -18.92 3.85 8.50
N ASP A 320 -18.84 2.84 9.38
CA ASP A 320 -18.56 3.00 10.80
C ASP A 320 -17.16 3.60 11.01
N ALA A 321 -16.18 3.21 10.19
CA ALA A 321 -14.83 3.79 10.22
C ALA A 321 -14.81 5.25 9.76
N GLU A 322 -15.54 5.54 8.69
CA GLU A 322 -15.74 6.91 8.24
C GLU A 322 -16.47 7.73 9.32
N ALA A 323 -17.45 7.18 10.03
CA ALA A 323 -18.16 7.86 11.13
C ALA A 323 -17.31 8.05 12.40
N ALA A 324 -16.53 7.03 12.82
CA ALA A 324 -15.66 7.12 14.00
C ALA A 324 -14.55 8.18 13.81
N ALA A 325 -14.06 8.36 12.58
CA ALA A 325 -13.15 9.44 12.26
C ALA A 325 -13.77 10.85 12.40
N SER A 326 -15.10 11.00 12.39
CA SER A 326 -15.76 12.28 12.77
C SER A 326 -15.80 12.49 14.27
N ASP A 327 -16.13 11.45 15.04
CA ASP A 327 -16.38 11.58 16.47
C ASP A 327 -15.07 11.78 17.26
N GLY A 328 -13.98 11.15 16.82
CA GLY A 328 -12.64 11.38 17.37
C GLY A 328 -12.14 12.82 17.19
N VAL A 329 -12.57 13.51 16.12
CA VAL A 329 -12.23 14.92 15.88
C VAL A 329 -13.00 15.83 16.84
N PHE A 330 -14.26 15.52 17.14
CA PHE A 330 -15.03 16.21 18.17
C PHE A 330 -14.41 16.05 19.57
N ASP A 331 -13.94 14.84 19.91
CA ASP A 331 -13.34 14.57 21.22
C ASP A 331 -11.94 15.20 21.37
N VAL A 332 -11.14 15.25 20.30
CA VAL A 332 -9.86 15.99 20.28
C VAL A 332 -10.10 17.50 20.34
N ALA A 333 -11.08 18.03 19.60
CA ALA A 333 -11.47 19.45 19.67
C ALA A 333 -11.99 19.84 21.07
N MET A 334 -12.79 18.97 21.71
CA MET A 334 -13.29 19.19 23.08
C MET A 334 -12.20 19.06 24.14
N ARG A 335 -11.22 18.16 23.97
CA ARG A 335 -10.03 18.09 24.84
C ARG A 335 -9.14 19.32 24.69
N SER A 336 -8.99 19.86 23.48
CA SER A 336 -8.29 21.12 23.25
C SER A 336 -9.04 22.30 23.88
N LEU A 337 -10.37 22.38 23.76
CA LEU A 337 -11.19 23.45 24.35
C LEU A 337 -11.21 23.40 25.89
N THR A 338 -11.29 22.21 26.49
CA THR A 338 -11.23 22.04 27.95
C THR A 338 -9.82 22.30 28.51
N SER A 339 -8.76 22.04 27.75
CA SER A 339 -7.38 22.39 28.16
C SER A 339 -7.13 23.91 28.11
N VAL A 340 -7.74 24.61 27.14
CA VAL A 340 -7.67 26.07 27.01
C VAL A 340 -8.48 26.76 28.10
N GLN A 341 -9.67 26.25 28.45
CA GLN A 341 -10.45 26.80 29.56
C GLN A 341 -9.78 26.59 30.93
N ARG A 342 -9.13 25.44 31.18
CA ARG A 342 -8.38 25.22 32.43
C ARG A 342 -7.14 26.12 32.57
N ASN A 343 -6.46 26.43 31.47
CA ASN A 343 -5.31 27.33 31.49
C ASN A 343 -5.71 28.82 31.50
N GLY A 344 -6.87 29.18 30.96
CA GLY A 344 -7.44 30.53 31.06
C GLY A 344 -7.90 30.90 32.47
N VAL A 345 -8.49 29.96 33.22
CA VAL A 345 -8.96 30.20 34.59
C VAL A 345 -7.81 30.31 35.59
N ARG A 346 -6.67 29.61 35.38
CA ARG A 346 -5.49 29.77 36.24
C ARG A 346 -4.77 31.11 36.07
N LYS A 347 -4.85 31.72 34.88
CA LYS A 347 -4.20 33.02 34.61
C LYS A 347 -5.00 34.23 35.10
N ALA A 348 -6.30 34.06 35.38
CA ALA A 348 -7.18 35.11 35.91
C ALA A 348 -7.24 35.19 37.45
N ILE A 349 -6.51 34.32 38.17
CA ILE A 349 -6.49 34.28 39.65
C ILE A 349 -5.09 34.63 40.20
N THR A 350 -4.13 35.00 39.33
CA THR A 350 -2.76 35.35 39.75
C THR A 350 -2.24 36.69 39.22
N GLU A 351 -3.13 37.57 38.74
CA GLU A 351 -2.81 38.99 38.46
C GLU A 351 -3.66 39.92 39.32
#